data_AF-A0A2E1S1P3-F1
#
_entry.id   AF-A0A2E1S1P3-F1
#
_cell.length_a   1.000
_cell.length_b   1.000
_cell.length_c   1.000
_cell.angle_alpha   90.00
_cell.angle_beta   90.00
_cell.angle_gamma   90.00
#
_symmetry.space_group_name_H-M   'P 1'
#
loop_
_entity.id
_entity.type
_entity.pdbx_description
1 polymer ?
#
loop_
_entity_poly.entity_id
_entity_poly.type
_entity_poly.pdbx_seq_one_letter_code
_entity_poly.pdbx_strand_id
1 'polypeptide(L)'
;NPVMADNPVDTSVNLFRGAIAIAVNGIPIFNAVNNRGVNAYEAGELDNWGGHFGKGDDYHYHLIPTHLEETVGTDQPLAYALDGYPVYGYTNETLDDAFGRYDISGNYQYHAKTIAPYYMPFVMGEINVVDDEISPQPSQNPIRPSDSFKPVSGASVTGFSQTGVNAFSFEYTVEGVKYYVNYNWDENCKFTFTYVDENGGTTNLPHNGSLSDDSTENSETFINTSACIDVDYLSGSYNVSSDNSSSSLSEDSTGFSATSDKSDFTLTSSAINSEGKILDAFKCEEKINGIEKSIPIKWSNIPEGTGSIAISIHGFPNENEINSYLTLWNINPSVNEIPYGEANSGEWFMGPNKDGSKISYSSPCSPSGGTSTYYMTIYALSETPSSLPEGDSLTVNYSVLLESLSEVTIIDQVVLEYLSVTD
;
A
#
# COMPACT_ATOMS: atom_id res chain seq x y z
N ASN A 1 -4.92 -20.75 -14.13
CA ASN A 1 -6.31 -20.58 -14.60
C ASN A 1 -7.21 -21.35 -13.65
N PRO A 2 -8.31 -20.72 -13.20
CA PRO A 2 -9.28 -21.38 -12.33
C PRO A 2 -9.86 -22.62 -13.02
N VAL A 3 -10.20 -23.63 -12.23
CA VAL A 3 -10.79 -24.89 -12.68
C VAL A 3 -12.14 -25.03 -12.02
N MET A 4 -13.19 -25.31 -12.80
CA MET A 4 -14.53 -25.55 -12.24
C MET A 4 -14.49 -26.80 -11.34
N ALA A 5 -15.03 -26.68 -10.13
CA ALA A 5 -15.19 -27.80 -9.22
C ALA A 5 -16.32 -28.72 -9.68
N ASP A 6 -16.13 -30.04 -9.51
CA ASP A 6 -17.19 -31.02 -9.72
C ASP A 6 -18.37 -30.80 -8.76
N ASN A 7 -18.10 -30.27 -7.57
CA ASN A 7 -19.08 -29.96 -6.53
C ASN A 7 -18.81 -28.54 -5.97
N PRO A 8 -19.46 -27.51 -6.52
CA PRO A 8 -19.38 -26.14 -6.01
C PRO A 8 -19.74 -26.05 -4.52
N VAL A 9 -19.07 -25.15 -3.79
CA VAL A 9 -19.28 -24.96 -2.36
C VAL A 9 -20.42 -23.96 -2.13
N ASP A 10 -21.45 -24.40 -1.40
CA ASP A 10 -22.62 -23.59 -1.04
C ASP A 10 -22.28 -22.61 0.10
N THR A 11 -22.34 -21.30 -0.19
CA THR A 11 -22.01 -20.24 0.77
C THR A 11 -23.13 -19.97 1.75
N SER A 12 -24.34 -20.51 1.56
CA SER A 12 -25.44 -20.33 2.52
C SER A 12 -25.26 -21.13 3.81
N VAL A 13 -24.38 -22.15 3.80
CA VAL A 13 -24.12 -23.05 4.94
C VAL A 13 -22.64 -23.33 5.21
N ASN A 14 -21.74 -22.77 4.40
CA ASN A 14 -20.28 -22.87 4.57
C ASN A 14 -19.64 -21.48 4.37
N LEU A 15 -18.34 -21.40 4.66
CA LEU A 15 -17.51 -20.22 4.46
C LEU A 15 -18.01 -19.02 5.26
N PHE A 16 -18.39 -19.23 6.52
CA PHE A 16 -18.76 -18.15 7.43
C PHE A 16 -17.55 -17.51 8.12
N ARG A 17 -16.35 -18.01 7.83
CA ARG A 17 -15.08 -17.47 8.30
C ARG A 17 -14.22 -17.04 7.12
N GLY A 18 -13.59 -15.88 7.29
CA GLY A 18 -12.66 -15.31 6.31
C GLY A 18 -13.34 -14.78 5.05
N ALA A 19 -12.48 -14.33 4.13
CA ALA A 19 -12.89 -13.83 2.83
C ALA A 19 -13.27 -14.98 1.89
N ILE A 20 -14.17 -14.67 0.95
CA ILE A 20 -14.48 -15.53 -0.20
C ILE A 20 -14.15 -14.85 -1.53
N ALA A 21 -13.92 -13.54 -1.51
CA ALA A 21 -13.37 -12.76 -2.61
C ALA A 21 -12.52 -11.60 -2.09
N ILE A 22 -11.73 -10.98 -2.96
CA ILE A 22 -11.00 -9.74 -2.68
C ILE A 22 -11.42 -8.68 -3.70
N ALA A 23 -11.84 -7.51 -3.21
CA ALA A 23 -12.17 -6.38 -4.06
C ALA A 23 -10.91 -5.80 -4.73
N VAL A 24 -11.07 -5.10 -5.85
CA VAL A 24 -9.95 -4.47 -6.57
C VAL A 24 -9.18 -3.45 -5.73
N ASN A 25 -9.82 -2.85 -4.73
CA ASN A 25 -9.14 -1.97 -3.76
C ASN A 25 -8.44 -2.71 -2.60
N GLY A 26 -8.32 -4.04 -2.67
CA GLY A 26 -7.63 -4.89 -1.70
C GLY A 26 -8.45 -5.24 -0.45
N ILE A 27 -9.66 -4.72 -0.28
CA ILE A 27 -10.51 -5.01 0.88
C ILE A 27 -11.15 -6.41 0.68
N PRO A 28 -11.07 -7.29 1.68
CA PRO A 28 -11.67 -8.61 1.59
C PRO A 28 -13.20 -8.51 1.57
N ILE A 29 -13.81 -9.42 0.81
CA ILE A 29 -15.25 -9.60 0.75
C ILE A 29 -15.59 -10.93 1.42
N PHE A 30 -16.27 -10.81 2.56
CA PHE A 30 -16.74 -11.92 3.36
C PHE A 30 -18.13 -12.32 2.89
N ASN A 31 -18.48 -13.58 3.13
CA ASN A 31 -19.79 -14.13 2.84
C ASN A 31 -20.91 -13.18 3.29
N ALA A 32 -21.96 -12.99 2.48
CA ALA A 32 -23.10 -12.14 2.83
C ALA A 32 -23.73 -12.53 4.19
N VAL A 33 -23.52 -13.77 4.62
CA VAL A 33 -23.87 -14.31 5.92
C VAL A 33 -22.66 -14.22 6.88
N ASN A 34 -22.85 -13.59 8.04
CA ASN A 34 -21.82 -13.48 9.08
C ASN A 34 -21.64 -14.79 9.87
N ASN A 35 -20.67 -14.80 10.80
CA ASN A 35 -20.32 -15.97 11.61
C ASN A 35 -21.44 -16.54 12.52
N ARG A 36 -22.60 -15.86 12.63
CA ARG A 36 -23.79 -16.35 13.34
C ARG A 36 -24.81 -17.01 12.41
N GLY A 37 -24.55 -17.06 11.10
CA GLY A 37 -25.52 -17.51 10.11
C GLY A 37 -26.56 -16.43 9.78
N VAL A 38 -26.28 -15.15 10.03
CA VAL A 38 -27.20 -14.02 9.78
C VAL A 38 -26.70 -13.18 8.62
N ASN A 39 -27.60 -12.80 7.70
CA ASN A 39 -27.25 -11.89 6.61
C ASN A 39 -26.91 -10.49 7.15
N ALA A 40 -25.68 -10.01 6.89
CA ALA A 40 -25.16 -8.77 7.48
C ALA A 40 -25.87 -7.51 6.95
N TYR A 41 -26.26 -7.51 5.67
CA TYR A 41 -27.01 -6.40 5.08
C TYR A 41 -28.42 -6.32 5.68
N GLU A 42 -29.13 -7.45 5.75
CA GLU A 42 -30.49 -7.50 6.32
C GLU A 42 -30.52 -7.19 7.82
N ALA A 43 -29.44 -7.49 8.54
CA ALA A 43 -29.26 -7.12 9.94
C ALA A 43 -28.97 -5.63 10.16
N GLY A 44 -28.73 -4.86 9.09
CA GLY A 44 -28.40 -3.43 9.15
C GLY A 44 -27.00 -3.16 9.70
N GLU A 45 -26.06 -4.09 9.50
CA GLU A 45 -24.70 -4.00 10.04
C GLU A 45 -23.75 -3.23 9.11
N LEU A 46 -24.14 -2.99 7.86
CA LEU A 46 -23.27 -2.44 6.81
C LEU A 46 -23.39 -0.92 6.67
N ASP A 47 -22.29 -0.30 6.29
CA ASP A 47 -22.23 1.08 5.83
C ASP A 47 -22.77 1.25 4.41
N ASN A 48 -22.70 2.49 3.90
CA ASN A 48 -23.20 2.84 2.56
C ASN A 48 -22.44 2.15 1.41
N TRP A 49 -21.28 1.54 1.69
CA TRP A 49 -20.43 0.87 0.72
C TRP A 49 -20.57 -0.65 0.75
N GLY A 50 -21.40 -1.17 1.66
CA GLY A 50 -21.67 -2.60 1.79
C GLY A 50 -20.67 -3.35 2.66
N GLY A 51 -19.94 -2.65 3.53
CA GLY A 51 -18.99 -3.24 4.47
C GLY A 51 -19.17 -2.78 5.91
N HIS A 52 -18.38 -3.34 6.82
CA HIS A 52 -18.35 -2.91 8.22
C HIS A 52 -17.02 -3.25 8.89
N PHE A 53 -16.79 -2.71 10.09
CA PHE A 53 -15.64 -3.06 10.93
C PHE A 53 -15.93 -4.27 11.81
N GLY A 54 -15.18 -5.36 11.65
CA GLY A 54 -15.17 -6.52 12.54
C GLY A 54 -14.47 -6.18 13.85
N LYS A 55 -15.25 -5.94 14.92
CA LYS A 55 -14.76 -5.63 16.28
C LYS A 55 -13.68 -4.53 16.37
N GLY A 56 -13.53 -3.70 15.33
CA GLY A 56 -12.54 -2.62 15.28
C GLY A 56 -11.15 -3.02 14.79
N ASP A 57 -10.98 -4.23 14.26
CA ASP A 57 -9.67 -4.76 13.84
C ASP A 57 -9.57 -4.99 12.32
N ASP A 58 -10.68 -5.18 11.61
CA ASP A 58 -10.69 -5.36 10.16
C ASP A 58 -11.93 -4.73 9.50
N TYR A 59 -11.73 -3.91 8.47
CA TYR A 59 -12.84 -3.49 7.59
C TYR A 59 -12.98 -4.51 6.46
N HIS A 60 -14.20 -4.98 6.22
CA HIS A 60 -14.49 -5.92 5.13
C HIS A 60 -15.87 -5.66 4.53
N TYR A 61 -16.03 -6.06 3.27
CA TYR A 61 -17.32 -6.02 2.59
C TYR A 61 -18.11 -7.29 2.84
N HIS A 62 -19.44 -7.17 2.86
CA HIS A 62 -20.39 -8.28 2.77
C HIS A 62 -21.21 -8.24 1.47
N LEU A 63 -20.99 -7.22 0.64
CA LEU A 63 -21.60 -7.03 -0.68
C LEU A 63 -20.50 -6.68 -1.68
N ILE A 64 -20.75 -6.91 -2.98
CA ILE A 64 -19.82 -6.45 -4.01
C ILE A 64 -19.81 -4.90 -4.03
N PRO A 65 -18.65 -4.25 -3.90
CA PRO A 65 -18.54 -2.80 -3.80
C PRO A 65 -18.74 -2.12 -5.16
N THR A 66 -19.98 -2.04 -5.64
CA THR A 66 -20.30 -1.51 -6.98
C THR A 66 -19.94 -0.04 -7.18
N HIS A 67 -19.70 0.72 -6.11
CA HIS A 67 -19.16 2.09 -6.22
C HIS A 67 -17.77 2.13 -6.89
N LEU A 68 -17.00 1.03 -6.84
CA LEU A 68 -15.71 0.94 -7.52
C LEU A 68 -15.84 0.94 -9.06
N GLU A 69 -17.03 0.73 -9.62
CA GLU A 69 -17.27 0.91 -11.07
C GLU A 69 -16.95 2.33 -11.53
N GLU A 70 -17.04 3.34 -10.66
CA GLU A 70 -16.64 4.71 -10.99
C GLU A 70 -15.12 4.85 -11.20
N THR A 71 -14.33 3.94 -10.62
CA THR A 71 -12.86 3.92 -10.72
C THR A 71 -12.39 3.01 -11.83
N VAL A 72 -12.85 1.75 -11.85
CA VAL A 72 -12.35 0.73 -12.80
C VAL A 72 -13.21 0.58 -14.06
N GLY A 73 -14.43 1.14 -14.06
CA GLY A 73 -15.39 1.00 -15.14
C GLY A 73 -16.23 -0.28 -15.04
N THR A 74 -17.39 -0.28 -15.70
CA THR A 74 -18.37 -1.38 -15.64
C THR A 74 -17.95 -2.66 -16.39
N ASP A 75 -16.98 -2.53 -17.30
CA ASP A 75 -16.44 -3.65 -18.09
C ASP A 75 -15.24 -4.33 -17.41
N GLN A 76 -14.85 -3.85 -16.23
CA GLN A 76 -13.79 -4.45 -15.41
C GLN A 76 -14.37 -5.20 -14.22
N PRO A 77 -13.71 -6.28 -13.75
CA PRO A 77 -14.06 -6.92 -12.49
C PRO A 77 -13.97 -5.93 -11.32
N LEU A 78 -14.88 -6.04 -10.37
CA LEU A 78 -14.86 -5.31 -9.11
C LEU A 78 -14.19 -6.08 -7.99
N ALA A 79 -14.09 -7.40 -8.15
CA ALA A 79 -13.42 -8.30 -7.24
C ALA A 79 -12.97 -9.56 -7.98
N TYR A 80 -12.13 -10.35 -7.33
CA TYR A 80 -11.84 -11.73 -7.73
C TYR A 80 -12.23 -12.65 -6.59
N ALA A 81 -13.04 -13.66 -6.89
CA ALA A 81 -13.34 -14.74 -5.96
C ALA A 81 -12.06 -15.54 -5.70
N LEU A 82 -11.92 -16.10 -4.50
CA LEU A 82 -10.73 -16.86 -4.12
C LEU A 82 -10.61 -18.21 -4.86
N ASP A 83 -11.62 -18.59 -5.63
CA ASP A 83 -11.58 -19.69 -6.59
C ASP A 83 -10.98 -19.29 -7.96
N GLY A 84 -10.66 -18.01 -8.13
CA GLY A 84 -9.95 -17.43 -9.26
C GLY A 84 -10.84 -16.84 -10.36
N TYR A 85 -12.16 -16.85 -10.22
CA TYR A 85 -13.06 -16.22 -11.20
C TYR A 85 -13.34 -14.73 -10.86
N PRO A 86 -13.44 -13.85 -11.88
CA PRO A 86 -13.75 -12.45 -11.66
C PRO A 86 -15.21 -12.26 -11.23
N VAL A 87 -15.44 -11.23 -10.41
CA VAL A 87 -16.76 -10.79 -9.96
C VAL A 87 -17.02 -9.38 -10.47
N TYR A 88 -18.06 -9.21 -11.25
CA TYR A 88 -18.49 -7.95 -11.83
C TYR A 88 -19.69 -7.36 -11.06
N GLY A 89 -20.03 -6.11 -11.39
CA GLY A 89 -21.24 -5.47 -10.90
C GLY A 89 -22.51 -6.04 -11.52
N TYR A 90 -23.57 -5.24 -11.49
CA TYR A 90 -24.90 -5.68 -11.92
C TYR A 90 -24.96 -5.93 -13.43
N THR A 91 -25.78 -6.91 -13.82
CA THR A 91 -26.06 -7.20 -15.22
C THR A 91 -27.52 -7.54 -15.46
N ASN A 92 -28.01 -7.22 -16.65
CA ASN A 92 -29.33 -7.63 -17.15
C ASN A 92 -29.31 -9.00 -17.83
N GLU A 93 -28.13 -9.59 -17.97
CA GLU A 93 -27.94 -10.90 -18.56
C GLU A 93 -28.48 -12.00 -17.65
N THR A 94 -28.82 -13.15 -18.26
CA THR A 94 -29.20 -14.33 -17.48
C THR A 94 -27.97 -14.89 -16.78
N LEU A 95 -28.13 -15.16 -15.48
CA LEU A 95 -27.13 -15.77 -14.63
C LEU A 95 -27.61 -17.16 -14.19
N ASP A 96 -26.67 -18.04 -13.87
CA ASP A 96 -26.96 -19.31 -13.24
C ASP A 96 -27.25 -19.18 -11.74
N ASP A 97 -27.43 -20.32 -11.07
CA ASP A 97 -27.75 -20.38 -9.65
C ASP A 97 -26.60 -19.88 -8.76
N ALA A 98 -25.38 -19.79 -9.29
CA ALA A 98 -24.19 -19.24 -8.64
C ALA A 98 -24.03 -17.72 -8.87
N PHE A 99 -24.99 -17.11 -9.55
CA PHE A 99 -24.95 -15.72 -10.02
C PHE A 99 -23.79 -15.46 -10.98
N GLY A 100 -23.39 -16.46 -11.76
CA GLY A 100 -22.41 -16.27 -12.82
C GLY A 100 -22.95 -16.57 -14.21
N ARG A 101 -22.08 -16.35 -15.19
CA ARG A 101 -22.32 -16.58 -16.62
C ARG A 101 -21.00 -16.84 -17.33
N TYR A 102 -21.09 -17.42 -18.51
CA TYR A 102 -19.96 -17.50 -19.43
C TYR A 102 -19.97 -16.29 -20.37
N ASP A 103 -18.81 -15.69 -20.59
CA ASP A 103 -18.60 -14.70 -21.63
C ASP A 103 -18.60 -15.35 -23.04
N ILE A 104 -18.46 -14.53 -24.09
CA ILE A 104 -18.42 -15.01 -25.48
C ILE A 104 -17.19 -15.90 -25.79
N SER A 105 -16.16 -15.79 -24.96
CA SER A 105 -14.91 -16.56 -25.05
C SER A 105 -14.97 -17.86 -24.25
N GLY A 106 -16.05 -18.09 -23.49
CA GLY A 106 -16.23 -19.27 -22.63
C GLY A 106 -15.58 -19.14 -21.26
N ASN A 107 -15.22 -17.94 -20.81
CA ASN A 107 -14.72 -17.70 -19.45
C ASN A 107 -15.90 -17.47 -18.50
N TYR A 108 -15.85 -18.09 -17.33
CA TYR A 108 -16.86 -17.91 -16.30
C TYR A 108 -16.61 -16.63 -15.49
N GLN A 109 -17.68 -15.92 -15.13
CA GLN A 109 -17.64 -14.69 -14.35
C GLN A 109 -18.86 -14.58 -13.44
N TYR A 110 -18.65 -14.12 -12.21
CA TYR A 110 -19.72 -13.83 -11.25
C TYR A 110 -20.26 -12.41 -11.42
N HIS A 111 -21.47 -12.17 -10.92
CA HIS A 111 -22.09 -10.86 -10.90
C HIS A 111 -22.84 -10.59 -9.60
N ALA A 112 -22.82 -9.33 -9.18
CA ALA A 112 -23.64 -8.85 -8.09
C ALA A 112 -25.15 -8.90 -8.43
N LYS A 113 -25.98 -8.96 -7.39
CA LYS A 113 -27.45 -8.90 -7.41
C LYS A 113 -27.94 -7.95 -6.33
N THR A 114 -29.06 -7.30 -6.63
CA THR A 114 -29.78 -6.45 -5.65
C THR A 114 -30.72 -7.24 -4.74
N ILE A 115 -30.80 -8.56 -4.92
CA ILE A 115 -31.62 -9.48 -4.13
C ILE A 115 -30.73 -10.53 -3.47
N ALA A 116 -31.13 -10.98 -2.28
CA ALA A 116 -30.40 -11.99 -1.52
C ALA A 116 -30.16 -13.28 -2.34
N PRO A 117 -28.99 -13.94 -2.18
CA PRO A 117 -27.89 -13.61 -1.25
C PRO A 117 -26.92 -12.52 -1.77
N TYR A 118 -27.32 -11.72 -2.75
CA TYR A 118 -26.61 -10.55 -3.30
C TYR A 118 -25.37 -10.86 -4.14
N TYR A 119 -24.61 -11.90 -3.83
CA TYR A 119 -23.53 -12.36 -4.69
C TYR A 119 -23.14 -13.81 -4.34
N MET A 120 -22.55 -14.51 -5.31
CA MET A 120 -21.87 -15.80 -5.14
C MET A 120 -22.49 -16.80 -4.12
N PRO A 121 -23.75 -17.23 -4.32
CA PRO A 121 -24.34 -18.33 -3.54
C PRO A 121 -23.55 -19.65 -3.63
N PHE A 122 -22.78 -19.85 -4.70
CA PHE A 122 -21.90 -20.99 -4.86
C PHE A 122 -20.51 -20.55 -5.34
N VAL A 123 -19.47 -21.06 -4.68
CA VAL A 123 -18.08 -20.97 -5.15
C VAL A 123 -17.85 -22.10 -6.14
N MET A 124 -17.57 -21.76 -7.40
CA MET A 124 -17.70 -22.64 -8.56
C MET A 124 -16.36 -23.24 -8.97
N GLY A 125 -15.25 -22.61 -8.60
CA GLY A 125 -13.92 -23.15 -8.81
C GLY A 125 -13.45 -24.07 -7.70
N GLU A 126 -12.40 -24.84 -7.99
CA GLU A 126 -11.72 -25.66 -7.00
C GLU A 126 -11.05 -24.79 -5.94
N ILE A 127 -11.41 -25.05 -4.68
CA ILE A 127 -10.87 -24.35 -3.51
C ILE A 127 -10.39 -25.35 -2.46
N ASN A 128 -9.43 -24.95 -1.66
CA ASN A 128 -9.04 -25.67 -0.46
C ASN A 128 -9.74 -25.04 0.74
N VAL A 129 -10.56 -25.82 1.45
CA VAL A 129 -11.30 -25.36 2.64
C VAL A 129 -10.70 -25.99 3.88
N VAL A 130 -10.34 -25.16 4.86
CA VAL A 130 -9.84 -25.56 6.17
C VAL A 130 -10.63 -24.78 7.21
N ASP A 131 -11.18 -25.42 8.25
CA ASP A 131 -11.91 -24.77 9.34
C ASP A 131 -13.00 -23.74 8.92
N ASP A 132 -13.74 -24.05 7.85
CA ASP A 132 -14.82 -23.20 7.28
C ASP A 132 -14.33 -21.86 6.69
N GLU A 133 -13.07 -21.80 6.24
CA GLU A 133 -12.49 -20.71 5.46
C GLU A 133 -11.75 -21.26 4.23
N ILE A 134 -11.66 -20.47 3.17
CA ILE A 134 -10.80 -20.79 2.01
C ILE A 134 -9.35 -20.59 2.44
N SER A 135 -8.44 -21.53 2.16
CA SER A 135 -7.06 -21.51 2.63
C SER A 135 -6.06 -21.67 1.48
N PRO A 136 -4.94 -20.92 1.48
CA PRO A 136 -4.49 -19.98 2.52
C PRO A 136 -5.17 -18.61 2.43
N GLN A 137 -5.23 -17.90 3.56
CA GLN A 137 -5.61 -16.48 3.62
C GLN A 137 -4.59 -15.71 4.46
N PRO A 138 -4.27 -14.45 4.08
CA PRO A 138 -3.49 -13.57 4.94
C PRO A 138 -4.26 -13.30 6.23
N SER A 139 -3.54 -13.22 7.35
CA SER A 139 -4.10 -12.88 8.66
C SER A 139 -3.28 -11.76 9.30
N GLN A 140 -3.90 -10.92 10.12
CA GLN A 140 -3.23 -9.86 10.87
C GLN A 140 -3.54 -9.94 12.35
N ASN A 141 -2.65 -9.37 13.18
CA ASN A 141 -2.83 -9.31 14.63
C ASN A 141 -3.47 -7.96 15.01
N PRO A 142 -4.48 -7.95 15.89
CA PRO A 142 -5.13 -6.71 16.29
C PRO A 142 -4.13 -5.80 17.02
N ILE A 143 -4.07 -4.52 16.64
CA ILE A 143 -3.12 -3.54 17.22
C ILE A 143 -3.33 -3.38 18.73
N ARG A 144 -4.59 -3.40 19.18
CA ARG A 144 -5.02 -3.21 20.56
C ARG A 144 -6.14 -4.19 20.91
N PRO A 145 -6.35 -4.54 22.19
CA PRO A 145 -7.43 -5.45 22.58
C PRO A 145 -8.80 -4.91 22.16
N SER A 146 -9.61 -5.72 21.47
CA SER A 146 -10.97 -5.36 21.02
C SER A 146 -12.10 -5.96 21.87
N ASP A 147 -11.75 -6.77 22.88
CA ASP A 147 -12.70 -7.51 23.72
C ASP A 147 -13.46 -6.66 24.74
N SER A 148 -12.91 -5.50 25.09
CA SER A 148 -13.43 -4.61 26.14
C SER A 148 -13.90 -3.25 25.63
N PHE A 149 -13.63 -2.91 24.37
CA PHE A 149 -14.01 -1.63 23.80
C PHE A 149 -15.48 -1.58 23.42
N LYS A 150 -16.07 -0.39 23.55
CA LYS A 150 -17.47 -0.14 23.26
C LYS A 150 -17.62 0.90 22.16
N PRO A 151 -18.71 0.89 21.38
CA PRO A 151 -18.97 1.97 20.44
C PRO A 151 -19.27 3.28 21.19
N VAL A 152 -18.78 4.40 20.67
CA VAL A 152 -19.18 5.73 21.15
C VAL A 152 -20.60 6.02 20.67
N SER A 153 -21.56 6.08 21.61
CA SER A 153 -22.97 6.27 21.29
C SER A 153 -23.21 7.61 20.59
N GLY A 154 -23.93 7.58 19.46
CA GLY A 154 -24.27 8.79 18.69
C GLY A 154 -23.11 9.36 17.86
N ALA A 155 -22.00 8.62 17.72
CA ALA A 155 -20.89 9.04 16.89
C ALA A 155 -21.19 8.90 15.38
N SER A 156 -20.74 9.87 14.59
CA SER A 156 -20.69 9.79 13.12
C SER A 156 -19.28 10.13 12.64
N VAL A 157 -18.68 9.25 11.85
CA VAL A 157 -17.38 9.50 11.20
C VAL A 157 -17.56 10.58 10.14
N THR A 158 -16.68 11.59 10.14
CA THR A 158 -16.78 12.73 9.22
C THR A 158 -15.50 12.99 8.44
N GLY A 159 -14.38 12.38 8.82
CA GLY A 159 -13.14 12.52 8.07
C GLY A 159 -12.05 11.56 8.51
N PHE A 160 -11.10 11.37 7.62
CA PHE A 160 -9.87 10.63 7.87
C PHE A 160 -8.76 11.29 7.07
N SER A 161 -7.59 11.47 7.69
CA SER A 161 -6.44 12.05 7.01
C SER A 161 -5.15 11.41 7.52
N GLN A 162 -4.19 11.25 6.63
CA GLN A 162 -2.82 10.92 6.99
C GLN A 162 -2.07 12.22 7.27
N THR A 163 -1.50 12.33 8.46
CA THR A 163 -0.78 13.51 8.95
C THR A 163 0.74 13.31 9.00
N GLY A 164 1.22 12.10 8.69
CA GLY A 164 2.63 11.72 8.56
C GLY A 164 2.78 10.26 8.13
N VAL A 165 4.02 9.77 8.00
CA VAL A 165 4.34 8.41 7.49
C VAL A 165 3.52 7.33 8.19
N ASN A 166 3.33 7.46 9.49
CA ASN A 166 2.50 6.59 10.29
C ASN A 166 1.70 7.38 11.31
N ALA A 167 1.20 8.53 10.89
CA ALA A 167 0.38 9.38 11.73
C ALA A 167 -0.89 9.69 10.97
N PHE A 168 -2.01 9.57 11.66
CA PHE A 168 -3.33 9.70 11.09
C PHE A 168 -4.24 10.44 12.06
N SER A 169 -5.23 11.11 11.51
CA SER A 169 -6.29 11.78 12.26
C SER A 169 -7.64 11.29 11.75
N PHE A 170 -8.38 10.65 12.66
CA PHE A 170 -9.75 10.21 12.44
C PHE A 170 -10.70 11.21 13.07
N GLU A 171 -11.52 11.86 12.24
CA GLU A 171 -12.52 12.86 12.66
C GLU A 171 -13.89 12.21 12.82
N TYR A 172 -14.54 12.46 13.95
CA TYR A 172 -15.91 12.07 14.19
C TYR A 172 -16.67 13.17 14.94
N THR A 173 -18.01 13.08 14.91
CA THR A 173 -18.89 13.98 15.65
C THR A 173 -19.76 13.21 16.63
N VAL A 174 -20.05 13.82 17.79
CA VAL A 174 -21.08 13.34 18.74
C VAL A 174 -22.02 14.50 19.01
N GLU A 175 -23.31 14.32 18.72
CA GLU A 175 -24.32 15.38 18.80
C GLU A 175 -23.93 16.68 18.06
N GLY A 176 -23.15 16.54 16.96
CA GLY A 176 -22.69 17.65 16.12
C GLY A 176 -21.38 18.32 16.58
N VAL A 177 -20.83 17.93 17.74
CA VAL A 177 -19.52 18.42 18.22
C VAL A 177 -18.41 17.54 17.65
N LYS A 178 -17.33 18.14 17.13
CA LYS A 178 -16.20 17.44 16.52
C LYS A 178 -15.17 16.96 17.53
N TYR A 179 -14.65 15.77 17.28
CA TYR A 179 -13.59 15.09 18.03
C TYR A 179 -12.65 14.36 17.07
N TYR A 180 -11.44 14.07 17.56
CA TYR A 180 -10.41 13.41 16.79
C TYR A 180 -9.78 12.27 17.58
N VAL A 181 -9.52 11.16 16.89
CA VAL A 181 -8.57 10.16 17.34
C VAL A 181 -7.34 10.32 16.46
N ASN A 182 -6.31 10.97 17.00
CA ASN A 182 -5.01 11.07 16.35
C ASN A 182 -4.20 9.85 16.73
N TYR A 183 -3.85 9.00 15.78
CA TYR A 183 -3.06 7.81 16.09
C TYR A 183 -1.77 7.78 15.28
N ASN A 184 -0.73 7.24 15.89
CA ASN A 184 0.56 7.01 15.25
C ASN A 184 1.22 5.76 15.80
N TRP A 185 2.25 5.26 15.13
CA TRP A 185 3.14 4.29 15.73
C TRP A 185 4.61 4.79 15.71
N ASP A 186 5.53 4.06 16.35
CA ASP A 186 6.97 4.27 16.16
C ASP A 186 7.77 3.00 15.83
N GLU A 187 9.09 3.20 15.73
CA GLU A 187 10.10 2.20 15.41
C GLU A 187 10.11 0.87 16.21
N ASN A 188 9.25 0.75 17.21
CA ASN A 188 9.13 -0.39 18.09
C ASN A 188 7.70 -0.95 18.13
N CYS A 189 6.87 -0.60 17.13
CA CYS A 189 5.46 -0.98 17.09
C CYS A 189 4.69 -0.47 18.30
N LYS A 190 5.08 0.72 18.74
CA LYS A 190 4.44 1.42 19.83
C LYS A 190 3.36 2.32 19.25
N PHE A 191 2.15 1.82 19.22
CA PHE A 191 0.99 2.56 18.76
C PHE A 191 0.52 3.51 19.86
N THR A 192 0.40 4.79 19.54
CA THR A 192 -0.16 5.82 20.41
C THR A 192 -1.45 6.37 19.81
N PHE A 193 -2.52 6.34 20.58
CA PHE A 193 -3.82 6.94 20.24
C PHE A 193 -4.07 8.12 21.16
N THR A 194 -4.20 9.31 20.60
CA THR A 194 -4.42 10.56 21.31
C THR A 194 -5.80 11.10 20.94
N TYR A 195 -6.64 11.25 21.95
CA TYR A 195 -7.99 11.79 21.81
C TYR A 195 -7.95 13.30 22.04
N VAL A 196 -8.59 14.09 21.16
CA VAL A 196 -8.74 15.54 21.32
C VAL A 196 -10.10 16.03 20.81
N ASP A 197 -10.57 17.17 21.34
CA ASP A 197 -11.70 17.90 20.77
C ASP A 197 -11.26 18.83 19.62
N GLU A 198 -12.22 19.52 19.01
CA GLU A 198 -12.00 20.46 17.90
C GLU A 198 -11.08 21.66 18.19
N ASN A 199 -10.83 21.96 19.45
CA ASN A 199 -9.92 23.02 19.89
C ASN A 199 -8.59 22.46 20.41
N GLY A 200 -8.34 21.14 20.25
CA GLY A 200 -7.18 20.45 20.81
C GLY A 200 -7.27 20.19 22.32
N GLY A 201 -8.46 20.36 22.91
CA GLY A 201 -8.74 20.06 24.31
C GLY A 201 -8.75 18.56 24.60
N THR A 202 -8.44 18.20 25.84
CA THR A 202 -8.15 16.82 26.24
C THR A 202 -9.09 16.28 27.33
N THR A 203 -10.08 17.07 27.75
CA THR A 203 -10.95 16.75 28.90
C THR A 203 -12.38 16.42 28.45
N ASN A 204 -13.02 15.45 29.11
CA ASN A 204 -14.41 15.02 28.83
C ASN A 204 -14.63 14.54 27.39
N LEU A 205 -13.63 13.87 26.81
CA LEU A 205 -13.72 13.36 25.45
C LEU A 205 -14.56 12.07 25.42
N PRO A 206 -15.48 11.92 24.47
CA PRO A 206 -16.24 10.69 24.32
C PRO A 206 -15.30 9.60 23.77
N HIS A 207 -14.72 8.79 24.66
CA HIS A 207 -13.88 7.65 24.34
C HIS A 207 -14.47 6.35 24.92
N ASN A 208 -14.05 5.22 24.34
CA ASN A 208 -14.36 3.87 24.83
C ASN A 208 -13.17 2.93 24.60
N GLY A 209 -11.95 3.50 24.66
CA GLY A 209 -10.70 2.77 24.62
C GLY A 209 -10.29 2.24 26.00
N SER A 210 -8.99 2.10 26.25
CA SER A 210 -8.46 1.63 27.53
C SER A 210 -8.45 2.67 28.66
N LEU A 211 -8.67 3.96 28.36
CA LEU A 211 -8.78 5.01 29.38
C LEU A 211 -10.08 4.86 30.18
N SER A 212 -10.01 5.01 31.51
CA SER A 212 -11.19 5.09 32.36
C SER A 212 -11.89 6.44 32.19
N ASP A 213 -13.21 6.48 32.41
CA ASP A 213 -14.02 7.71 32.28
C ASP A 213 -13.54 8.86 33.20
N ASP A 214 -12.79 8.55 34.26
CA ASP A 214 -12.20 9.50 35.21
C ASP A 214 -10.70 9.77 34.98
N SER A 215 -10.14 9.26 33.88
CA SER A 215 -8.73 9.47 33.51
C SER A 215 -8.44 10.95 33.25
N THR A 216 -7.30 11.42 33.75
CA THR A 216 -6.74 12.74 33.39
C THR A 216 -5.86 12.70 32.15
N GLU A 217 -5.54 11.50 31.66
CA GLU A 217 -4.78 11.28 30.43
C GLU A 217 -5.72 11.22 29.22
N ASN A 218 -5.24 11.65 28.06
CA ASN A 218 -5.96 11.61 26.79
C ASN A 218 -5.24 10.77 25.73
N SER A 219 -4.25 9.98 26.14
CA SER A 219 -3.52 9.10 25.22
C SER A 219 -3.40 7.69 25.76
N GLU A 220 -3.49 6.74 24.85
CA GLU A 220 -3.31 5.31 25.10
C GLU A 220 -2.11 4.84 24.29
N THR A 221 -1.34 3.90 24.83
CA THR A 221 -0.18 3.35 24.13
C THR A 221 -0.15 1.83 24.24
N PHE A 222 0.09 1.18 23.11
CA PHE A 222 0.19 -0.27 22.99
C PHE A 222 1.48 -0.63 22.26
N ILE A 223 2.26 -1.55 22.82
CA ILE A 223 3.40 -2.13 22.12
C ILE A 223 2.94 -3.49 21.60
N ASN A 224 2.80 -3.60 20.28
CA ASN A 224 2.40 -4.86 19.64
C ASN A 224 3.29 -5.15 18.45
N THR A 225 4.44 -5.77 18.70
CA THR A 225 5.38 -6.18 17.66
C THR A 225 4.78 -7.20 16.71
N SER A 226 3.82 -8.01 17.15
CA SER A 226 3.14 -9.00 16.30
C SER A 226 2.21 -8.35 15.28
N ALA A 227 1.73 -7.13 15.52
CA ALA A 227 0.94 -6.35 14.54
C ALA A 227 1.82 -5.76 13.42
N CYS A 228 3.14 -5.66 13.62
CA CYS A 228 4.08 -5.19 12.60
C CYS A 228 4.80 -6.31 11.84
N ILE A 229 4.56 -7.57 12.22
CA ILE A 229 5.18 -8.72 11.58
C ILE A 229 4.14 -9.33 10.64
N ASP A 230 4.46 -9.40 9.35
CA ASP A 230 3.64 -10.13 8.39
C ASP A 230 3.58 -11.63 8.75
N VAL A 231 2.38 -12.20 8.71
CA VAL A 231 2.16 -13.62 9.00
C VAL A 231 2.55 -14.44 7.77
N ASP A 232 3.75 -15.02 7.80
CA ASP A 232 4.32 -15.80 6.70
C ASP A 232 3.58 -17.15 6.53
N TYR A 233 2.97 -17.36 5.37
CA TYR A 233 2.13 -18.55 5.09
C TYR A 233 2.72 -19.50 4.03
N LEU A 234 3.88 -19.18 3.42
CA LEU A 234 4.39 -19.91 2.24
C LEU A 234 5.60 -20.80 2.56
N SER A 235 5.30 -22.02 3.01
CA SER A 235 6.19 -23.18 2.83
C SER A 235 5.74 -24.01 1.61
N GLY A 236 5.86 -23.48 0.39
CA GLY A 236 5.47 -24.21 -0.81
C GLY A 236 5.98 -23.58 -2.10
N SER A 237 7.05 -24.15 -2.66
CA SER A 237 7.85 -23.62 -3.77
C SER A 237 7.17 -23.75 -5.14
N TYR A 238 7.11 -22.67 -5.92
CA TYR A 238 6.89 -22.72 -7.38
C TYR A 238 7.93 -21.85 -8.12
N ASN A 239 8.63 -22.46 -9.08
CA ASN A 239 9.64 -21.83 -9.95
C ASN A 239 9.01 -21.52 -11.32
N VAL A 240 9.25 -20.33 -11.88
CA VAL A 240 8.91 -19.99 -13.27
C VAL A 240 10.12 -19.39 -13.99
N SER A 241 10.35 -19.87 -15.21
CA SER A 241 11.42 -19.51 -16.16
C SER A 241 11.04 -18.29 -16.99
N SER A 242 12.00 -17.41 -17.30
CA SER A 242 11.82 -16.16 -18.04
C SER A 242 11.86 -16.34 -19.56
N ASP A 243 11.05 -15.56 -20.27
CA ASP A 243 11.12 -15.30 -21.72
C ASP A 243 11.04 -13.78 -21.95
N ASN A 244 11.96 -13.27 -22.76
CA ASN A 244 12.33 -11.86 -22.88
C ASN A 244 11.71 -11.22 -24.14
N SER A 245 11.00 -10.10 -23.98
CA SER A 245 10.56 -9.24 -25.11
C SER A 245 10.45 -7.78 -24.66
N SER A 246 11.45 -6.97 -25.03
CA SER A 246 11.46 -5.52 -24.84
C SER A 246 10.55 -4.80 -25.85
N SER A 247 9.68 -3.91 -25.38
CA SER A 247 9.10 -2.83 -26.20
C SER A 247 9.57 -1.48 -25.67
N SER A 248 10.08 -0.66 -26.58
CA SER A 248 10.54 0.72 -26.36
C SER A 248 9.38 1.69 -26.54
N LEU A 249 9.14 2.56 -25.56
CA LEU A 249 8.27 3.74 -25.72
C LEU A 249 9.05 4.99 -25.28
N SER A 250 9.21 5.91 -26.23
CA SER A 250 9.74 7.26 -26.05
C SER A 250 8.63 8.26 -26.37
N GLU A 251 8.12 8.98 -25.36
CA GLU A 251 7.44 10.26 -25.54
C GLU A 251 7.93 11.23 -24.46
N ASP A 252 8.25 12.44 -24.91
CA ASP A 252 8.76 13.58 -24.15
C ASP A 252 7.67 14.06 -23.16
N SER A 253 7.60 13.40 -22.01
CA SER A 253 6.78 13.77 -20.86
C SER A 253 7.60 14.67 -19.94
N THR A 254 7.21 15.94 -19.81
CA THR A 254 7.72 16.81 -18.73
C THR A 254 7.25 16.21 -17.40
N GLY A 255 8.12 15.39 -16.80
CA GLY A 255 7.82 14.61 -15.60
C GLY A 255 7.49 15.44 -14.37
N PHE A 256 6.98 14.79 -13.33
CA PHE A 256 6.76 15.39 -12.02
C PHE A 256 8.08 15.92 -11.44
N SER A 257 8.03 17.08 -10.79
CA SER A 257 9.22 17.79 -10.32
C SER A 257 9.04 18.36 -8.92
N ALA A 258 10.14 18.40 -8.16
CA ALA A 258 10.28 19.18 -6.94
C ALA A 258 11.42 20.19 -7.10
N THR A 259 11.33 21.32 -6.40
CA THR A 259 12.35 22.38 -6.41
C THR A 259 12.75 22.67 -4.97
N SER A 260 14.02 23.02 -4.75
CA SER A 260 14.55 23.39 -3.44
C SER A 260 13.78 24.57 -2.83
N ASP A 261 13.65 24.59 -1.51
CA ASP A 261 13.16 25.75 -0.75
C ASP A 261 14.19 26.90 -0.70
N LYS A 262 15.44 26.66 -1.14
CA LYS A 262 16.57 27.59 -1.02
C LYS A 262 17.02 28.20 -2.35
N SER A 263 16.77 27.54 -3.48
CA SER A 263 17.26 27.94 -4.80
C SER A 263 16.32 27.45 -5.92
N ASP A 264 16.71 27.62 -7.19
CA ASP A 264 16.03 27.04 -8.34
C ASP A 264 16.52 25.63 -8.70
N PHE A 265 17.30 24.97 -7.83
CA PHE A 265 17.71 23.57 -7.98
C PHE A 265 16.48 22.67 -8.03
N THR A 266 16.34 21.92 -9.13
CA THR A 266 15.13 21.12 -9.43
C THR A 266 15.50 19.67 -9.69
N LEU A 267 14.67 18.77 -9.16
CA LEU A 267 14.69 17.33 -9.40
C LEU A 267 13.41 16.93 -10.15
N THR A 268 13.52 16.07 -11.16
CA THR A 268 12.42 15.67 -12.04
C THR A 268 12.52 14.21 -12.43
N SER A 269 11.38 13.54 -12.59
CA SER A 269 11.32 12.21 -13.19
C SER A 269 10.11 12.08 -14.10
N SER A 270 10.33 11.71 -15.36
CA SER A 270 9.25 11.40 -16.32
C SER A 270 8.52 10.10 -16.00
N ALA A 271 9.04 9.31 -15.06
CA ALA A 271 8.34 8.14 -14.53
C ALA A 271 7.21 8.50 -13.58
N ILE A 272 7.05 9.75 -13.19
CA ILE A 272 6.05 10.19 -12.22
C ILE A 272 5.11 11.17 -12.90
N ASN A 273 3.81 10.93 -12.77
CA ASN A 273 2.76 11.74 -13.39
C ASN A 273 2.48 13.02 -12.59
N SER A 274 1.63 13.90 -13.12
CA SER A 274 1.28 15.17 -12.48
C SER A 274 0.55 15.05 -11.13
N GLU A 275 0.05 13.86 -10.77
CA GLU A 275 -0.55 13.56 -9.47
C GLU A 275 0.48 13.07 -8.43
N GLY A 276 1.76 13.00 -8.80
CA GLY A 276 2.81 12.47 -7.94
C GLY A 276 2.83 10.95 -7.87
N LYS A 277 2.16 10.23 -8.79
CA LYS A 277 2.19 8.76 -8.86
C LYS A 277 3.20 8.30 -9.90
N ILE A 278 4.05 7.34 -9.55
CA ILE A 278 4.89 6.65 -10.52
C ILE A 278 4.00 5.88 -11.51
N LEU A 279 4.34 5.93 -12.80
CA LEU A 279 3.62 5.26 -13.88
C LEU A 279 3.92 3.76 -13.83
N ASP A 280 2.95 2.94 -14.23
CA ASP A 280 3.05 1.47 -14.15
C ASP A 280 4.23 0.89 -14.93
N ALA A 281 4.62 1.53 -16.04
CA ALA A 281 5.77 1.13 -16.84
C ALA A 281 7.11 1.16 -16.06
N PHE A 282 7.13 1.77 -14.88
CA PHE A 282 8.30 1.90 -14.02
C PHE A 282 8.14 1.21 -12.66
N LYS A 283 7.03 0.50 -12.45
CA LYS A 283 6.79 -0.34 -11.28
C LYS A 283 7.15 -1.78 -11.58
N CYS A 284 7.54 -2.54 -10.55
CA CYS A 284 7.79 -3.99 -10.66
C CYS A 284 8.61 -4.37 -11.90
N GLU A 285 9.72 -3.67 -12.11
CA GLU A 285 10.59 -3.88 -13.26
C GLU A 285 11.09 -5.32 -13.33
N GLU A 286 11.19 -5.84 -14.55
CA GLU A 286 11.68 -7.19 -14.77
C GLU A 286 13.16 -7.27 -14.37
N LYS A 287 13.47 -8.23 -13.49
CA LYS A 287 14.85 -8.54 -13.10
C LYS A 287 15.58 -9.25 -14.25
N ILE A 288 16.31 -8.52 -15.08
CA ILE A 288 17.21 -9.11 -16.08
C ILE A 288 18.57 -9.35 -15.43
N ASN A 289 19.00 -10.60 -15.36
CA ASN A 289 20.21 -11.01 -14.61
C ASN A 289 20.20 -10.55 -13.15
N GLY A 290 19.02 -10.47 -12.54
CA GLY A 290 18.83 -9.99 -11.16
C GLY A 290 19.08 -8.50 -10.99
N ILE A 291 18.95 -7.68 -12.03
CA ILE A 291 19.01 -6.21 -11.98
C ILE A 291 17.71 -5.68 -12.56
N GLU A 292 17.08 -4.72 -11.86
CA GLU A 292 15.91 -3.99 -12.32
C GLU A 292 16.35 -2.67 -12.95
N LYS A 293 15.63 -2.21 -13.98
CA LYS A 293 15.94 -0.92 -14.61
C LYS A 293 15.53 0.24 -13.70
N SER A 294 16.45 1.16 -13.43
CA SER A 294 16.17 2.39 -12.69
C SER A 294 15.19 3.30 -13.40
N ILE A 295 14.37 4.04 -12.65
CA ILE A 295 13.59 5.14 -13.23
C ILE A 295 14.48 6.25 -13.80
N PRO A 296 14.02 6.98 -14.83
CA PRO A 296 14.71 8.17 -15.32
C PRO A 296 14.72 9.26 -14.24
N ILE A 297 15.90 9.78 -13.92
CA ILE A 297 16.08 10.85 -12.93
C ILE A 297 16.80 12.01 -13.62
N LYS A 298 16.27 13.22 -13.51
CA LYS A 298 16.86 14.41 -14.12
C LYS A 298 16.91 15.55 -13.12
N TRP A 299 17.93 16.38 -13.22
CA TRP A 299 18.04 17.59 -12.41
C TRP A 299 18.59 18.75 -13.21
N SER A 300 18.29 19.96 -12.74
CA SER A 300 18.74 21.21 -13.35
C SER A 300 19.06 22.25 -12.29
N ASN A 301 19.85 23.25 -12.67
CA ASN A 301 20.26 24.36 -11.80
C ASN A 301 21.05 23.88 -10.57
N ILE A 302 22.05 23.03 -10.81
CA ILE A 302 22.97 22.58 -9.76
C ILE A 302 23.62 23.82 -9.11
N PRO A 303 23.56 23.96 -7.76
CA PRO A 303 24.13 25.10 -7.07
C PRO A 303 25.63 25.30 -7.34
N GLU A 304 26.08 26.55 -7.42
CA GLU A 304 27.50 26.87 -7.54
C GLU A 304 28.28 26.35 -6.33
N GLY A 305 29.48 25.81 -6.58
CA GLY A 305 30.33 25.22 -5.56
C GLY A 305 30.05 23.73 -5.28
N THR A 306 29.07 23.12 -5.97
CA THR A 306 28.87 21.67 -5.92
C THR A 306 30.08 20.95 -6.49
N GLY A 307 30.77 20.16 -5.66
CA GLY A 307 31.89 19.31 -6.05
C GLY A 307 31.50 17.85 -6.28
N SER A 308 30.35 17.42 -5.74
CA SER A 308 29.83 16.07 -5.92
C SER A 308 28.31 16.03 -5.74
N ILE A 309 27.65 15.07 -6.38
CA ILE A 309 26.22 14.81 -6.22
C ILE A 309 26.02 13.41 -5.63
N ALA A 310 25.04 13.29 -4.74
CA ALA A 310 24.53 12.02 -4.27
C ALA A 310 23.01 11.95 -4.50
N ILE A 311 22.50 10.75 -4.79
CA ILE A 311 21.08 10.50 -4.99
C ILE A 311 20.67 9.31 -4.15
N SER A 312 19.54 9.43 -3.46
CA SER A 312 18.86 8.31 -2.83
C SER A 312 17.43 8.18 -3.35
N ILE A 313 16.98 6.94 -3.51
CA ILE A 313 15.56 6.62 -3.45
C ILE A 313 15.42 5.70 -2.26
N HIS A 314 14.61 6.13 -1.31
CA HIS A 314 14.31 5.36 -0.14
C HIS A 314 12.81 5.33 0.08
N GLY A 315 12.38 4.28 0.74
CA GLY A 315 11.02 4.17 1.24
C GLY A 315 11.07 3.71 2.68
N PHE A 316 9.98 3.94 3.37
CA PHE A 316 9.74 3.47 4.72
C PHE A 316 8.70 2.35 4.62
N PRO A 317 9.09 1.10 4.29
CA PRO A 317 8.17 -0.03 4.28
C PRO A 317 7.38 -0.15 5.59
N ASN A 318 8.02 0.25 6.69
CA ASN A 318 7.42 0.54 7.98
C ASN A 318 8.22 1.68 8.65
N GLU A 319 7.84 2.07 9.85
CA GLU A 319 8.37 3.27 10.53
C GLU A 319 9.85 3.19 10.88
N ASN A 320 10.38 1.97 10.95
CA ASN A 320 11.63 1.54 11.60
C ASN A 320 12.61 0.98 10.59
N GLU A 321 12.06 0.61 9.45
CA GLU A 321 12.79 0.06 8.35
C GLU A 321 12.86 1.13 7.29
N ILE A 322 14.09 1.53 7.00
CA ILE A 322 14.35 2.32 5.83
C ILE A 322 14.97 1.41 4.80
N ASN A 323 14.27 1.24 3.69
CA ASN A 323 14.79 0.49 2.57
C ASN A 323 15.39 1.44 1.54
N SER A 324 16.63 1.14 1.20
CA SER A 324 17.33 1.80 0.11
C SER A 324 16.93 1.13 -1.20
N TYR A 325 16.20 1.85 -2.05
CA TYR A 325 15.85 1.39 -3.39
C TYR A 325 16.88 1.84 -4.43
N LEU A 326 17.55 2.97 -4.16
CA LEU A 326 18.70 3.47 -4.90
C LEU A 326 19.61 4.24 -3.94
N THR A 327 20.91 4.03 -4.05
CA THR A 327 21.91 4.90 -3.41
C THR A 327 23.06 5.07 -4.37
N LEU A 328 23.33 6.31 -4.77
CA LEU A 328 24.42 6.69 -5.65
C LEU A 328 25.23 7.81 -5.01
N TRP A 329 26.54 7.75 -5.13
CA TRP A 329 27.44 8.81 -4.69
C TRP A 329 28.57 9.03 -5.68
N ASN A 330 29.31 10.12 -5.47
CA ASN A 330 30.41 10.52 -6.34
C ASN A 330 29.98 10.85 -7.78
N ILE A 331 28.74 11.32 -7.98
CA ILE A 331 28.27 11.75 -9.29
C ILE A 331 28.93 13.10 -9.63
N ASN A 332 29.57 13.17 -10.80
CA ASN A 332 30.20 14.41 -11.26
C ASN A 332 29.12 15.50 -11.50
N PRO A 333 29.32 16.75 -11.02
CA PRO A 333 28.39 17.85 -11.26
C PRO A 333 28.09 18.18 -12.74
N SER A 334 28.89 17.69 -13.69
CA SER A 334 28.59 17.81 -15.12
C SER A 334 27.47 16.88 -15.59
N VAL A 335 27.12 15.85 -14.81
CA VAL A 335 26.00 14.94 -15.08
C VAL A 335 24.71 15.61 -14.63
N ASN A 336 23.66 15.52 -15.45
CA ASN A 336 22.36 16.13 -15.18
C ASN A 336 21.19 15.14 -15.28
N GLU A 337 21.45 13.89 -15.63
CA GLU A 337 20.44 12.85 -15.70
C GLU A 337 21.02 11.45 -15.52
N ILE A 338 20.16 10.55 -15.05
CA ILE A 338 20.32 9.10 -15.10
C ILE A 338 19.18 8.61 -16.00
N PRO A 339 19.48 8.14 -17.22
CA PRO A 339 18.46 7.58 -18.10
C PRO A 339 17.81 6.33 -17.48
N TYR A 340 16.61 6.00 -17.95
CA TYR A 340 15.92 4.78 -17.55
C TYR A 340 16.80 3.54 -17.77
N GLY A 341 16.99 2.74 -16.72
CA GLY A 341 17.82 1.53 -16.72
C GLY A 341 19.31 1.74 -16.50
N GLU A 342 19.82 2.98 -16.46
CA GLU A 342 21.26 3.24 -16.52
C GLU A 342 21.93 3.53 -15.16
N ALA A 343 21.23 3.36 -14.03
CA ALA A 343 21.84 3.55 -12.71
C ALA A 343 23.08 2.68 -12.45
N ASN A 344 23.16 1.50 -13.09
CA ASN A 344 24.28 0.56 -12.97
C ASN A 344 25.43 0.80 -13.97
N SER A 345 25.31 1.78 -14.88
CA SER A 345 26.24 1.97 -16.01
C SER A 345 27.04 3.28 -15.95
N GLY A 346 26.76 4.15 -14.98
CA GLY A 346 27.36 5.48 -14.91
C GLY A 346 28.73 5.54 -14.24
N GLU A 347 29.38 6.70 -14.36
CA GLU A 347 30.65 7.01 -13.70
C GLU A 347 30.41 7.55 -12.27
N TRP A 348 29.71 6.75 -11.47
CA TRP A 348 29.44 6.97 -10.05
C TRP A 348 29.52 5.62 -9.33
N PHE A 349 29.40 5.64 -8.01
CA PHE A 349 29.37 4.42 -7.21
C PHE A 349 27.98 4.16 -6.66
N MET A 350 27.68 2.89 -6.47
CA MET A 350 26.34 2.42 -6.15
C MET A 350 26.30 1.54 -4.90
N GLY A 351 25.22 1.71 -4.15
CA GLY A 351 24.89 0.96 -2.94
C GLY A 351 24.10 -0.31 -3.25
N PRO A 352 23.70 -1.06 -2.21
CA PRO A 352 22.84 -2.21 -2.40
C PRO A 352 21.42 -1.80 -2.80
N ASN A 353 20.71 -2.74 -3.41
CA ASN A 353 19.27 -2.72 -3.62
C ASN A 353 18.51 -2.87 -2.29
N LYS A 354 17.17 -2.85 -2.35
CA LYS A 354 16.31 -2.96 -1.15
C LYS A 354 16.67 -4.15 -0.27
N ASP A 355 17.03 -5.28 -0.88
CA ASP A 355 17.33 -6.53 -0.17
C ASP A 355 18.73 -6.55 0.47
N GLY A 356 19.54 -5.50 0.30
CA GLY A 356 20.92 -5.46 0.79
C GLY A 356 21.87 -6.43 0.06
N SER A 357 21.38 -7.16 -0.94
CA SER A 357 22.04 -8.38 -1.44
C SER A 357 22.85 -8.14 -2.71
N LYS A 358 22.57 -7.04 -3.43
CA LYS A 358 23.20 -6.77 -4.72
C LYS A 358 23.31 -5.28 -4.99
N ILE A 359 24.37 -4.88 -5.69
CA ILE A 359 24.55 -3.52 -6.22
C ILE A 359 23.59 -3.33 -7.40
N SER A 360 22.39 -2.83 -7.11
CA SER A 360 21.39 -2.55 -8.14
C SER A 360 20.27 -1.68 -7.60
N TYR A 361 19.46 -1.17 -8.52
CA TYR A 361 18.20 -0.52 -8.20
C TYR A 361 17.14 -1.56 -7.80
N SER A 362 16.20 -1.15 -6.97
CA SER A 362 14.91 -1.81 -6.79
C SER A 362 13.80 -0.85 -7.19
N SER A 363 12.98 -1.24 -8.16
CA SER A 363 11.76 -0.54 -8.55
C SER A 363 10.74 -0.58 -7.43
N PRO A 364 9.91 0.47 -7.32
CA PRO A 364 8.67 0.40 -6.58
C PRO A 364 7.86 -0.78 -7.10
N CYS A 365 7.84 -1.83 -6.30
CA CYS A 365 7.03 -2.99 -6.58
C CYS A 365 6.26 -3.26 -5.32
N SER A 366 5.02 -2.78 -5.32
CA SER A 366 4.04 -3.03 -4.27
C SER A 366 3.10 -4.12 -4.79
N PRO A 367 3.49 -5.40 -4.70
CA PRO A 367 2.74 -6.52 -5.26
C PRO A 367 1.38 -6.74 -4.56
N SER A 368 1.17 -6.12 -3.39
CA SER A 368 0.04 -6.36 -2.48
C SER A 368 -1.12 -5.37 -2.60
N GLY A 369 -1.16 -4.55 -3.66
CA GLY A 369 -2.11 -3.43 -3.69
C GLY A 369 -1.73 -2.34 -2.68
N GLY A 370 -2.22 -1.13 -2.91
CA GLY A 370 -2.00 -0.01 -2.01
C GLY A 370 -1.00 1.02 -2.51
N THR A 371 -0.86 2.06 -1.70
CA THR A 371 -0.03 3.21 -2.00
C THR A 371 1.21 3.15 -1.11
N SER A 372 2.37 3.01 -1.73
CA SER A 372 3.65 3.14 -1.04
C SER A 372 4.28 4.49 -1.39
N THR A 373 4.64 5.25 -0.37
CA THR A 373 5.34 6.52 -0.56
C THR A 373 6.84 6.28 -0.64
N TYR A 374 7.46 6.91 -1.63
CA TYR A 374 8.89 6.87 -1.86
C TYR A 374 9.42 8.30 -1.91
N TYR A 375 10.67 8.46 -1.47
CA TYR A 375 11.36 9.72 -1.43
C TYR A 375 12.59 9.63 -2.30
N MET A 376 12.58 10.35 -3.42
CA MET A 376 13.77 10.58 -4.22
C MET A 376 14.44 11.86 -3.73
N THR A 377 15.64 11.75 -3.19
CA THR A 377 16.41 12.90 -2.72
C THR A 377 17.67 13.06 -3.53
N ILE A 378 17.93 14.27 -4.00
CA ILE A 378 19.21 14.66 -4.59
C ILE A 378 19.90 15.63 -3.65
N TYR A 379 21.21 15.42 -3.45
CA TYR A 379 22.06 16.25 -2.59
C TYR A 379 23.16 16.88 -3.44
N ALA A 380 23.26 18.20 -3.40
CA ALA A 380 24.38 18.96 -3.95
C ALA A 380 25.43 19.15 -2.84
N LEU A 381 26.56 18.47 -2.95
CA LEU A 381 27.58 18.42 -1.91
C LEU A 381 28.82 19.22 -2.33
N SER A 382 29.45 19.85 -1.34
CA SER A 382 30.76 20.51 -1.54
C SER A 382 31.85 19.58 -2.07
N GLU A 383 31.85 18.31 -1.65
CA GLU A 383 32.73 17.24 -2.13
C GLU A 383 32.12 15.86 -1.76
N THR A 384 32.68 14.76 -2.27
CA THR A 384 32.28 13.40 -1.87
C THR A 384 32.76 13.12 -0.44
N PRO A 385 31.88 12.70 0.49
CA PRO A 385 32.29 12.31 1.85
C PRO A 385 33.42 11.30 1.88
N SER A 386 34.37 11.48 2.79
CA SER A 386 35.61 10.70 2.87
C SER A 386 35.40 9.27 3.39
N SER A 387 34.32 9.04 4.15
CA SER A 387 33.94 7.70 4.61
C SER A 387 33.29 6.83 3.54
N LEU A 388 32.82 7.43 2.43
CA LEU A 388 32.28 6.66 1.32
C LEU A 388 33.42 6.01 0.52
N PRO A 389 33.28 4.74 0.10
CA PRO A 389 34.32 4.05 -0.64
C PRO A 389 34.43 4.58 -2.08
N GLU A 390 35.64 4.51 -2.65
CA GLU A 390 35.91 4.77 -4.07
C GLU A 390 35.55 3.55 -4.94
N GLY A 391 34.33 3.05 -4.80
CA GLY A 391 33.84 1.85 -5.49
C GLY A 391 32.46 1.43 -4.99
N ASP A 392 31.74 0.67 -5.79
CA ASP A 392 30.45 0.08 -5.38
C ASP A 392 30.58 -0.69 -4.07
N SER A 393 29.56 -0.58 -3.22
CA SER A 393 29.59 -1.21 -1.91
C SER A 393 28.22 -1.61 -1.41
N LEU A 394 28.09 -2.88 -1.01
CA LEU A 394 26.88 -3.41 -0.38
C LEU A 394 26.65 -2.83 1.03
N THR A 395 27.65 -2.14 1.61
CA THR A 395 27.53 -1.58 2.95
C THR A 395 26.96 -0.16 2.95
N VAL A 396 26.95 0.52 1.80
CA VAL A 396 26.51 1.92 1.69
C VAL A 396 25.03 1.94 1.32
N ASN A 397 24.18 1.60 2.29
CA ASN A 397 22.74 1.80 2.18
C ASN A 397 22.35 3.26 2.48
N TYR A 398 21.06 3.58 2.44
CA TYR A 398 20.57 4.94 2.68
C TYR A 398 21.04 5.53 4.01
N SER A 399 20.99 4.75 5.10
CA SER A 399 21.40 5.23 6.43
C SER A 399 22.90 5.57 6.49
N VAL A 400 23.74 4.72 5.91
CA VAL A 400 25.19 4.96 5.82
C VAL A 400 25.51 6.15 4.91
N LEU A 401 24.79 6.31 3.80
CA LEU A 401 24.89 7.51 2.98
C LEU A 401 24.57 8.74 3.83
N LEU A 402 23.42 8.78 4.50
CA LEU A 402 22.98 9.93 5.29
C LEU A 402 23.95 10.29 6.42
N GLU A 403 24.51 9.28 7.10
CA GLU A 403 25.56 9.49 8.11
C GLU A 403 26.81 10.15 7.50
N SER A 404 27.27 9.66 6.36
CA SER A 404 28.45 10.21 5.66
C SER A 404 28.25 11.66 5.22
N LEU A 405 27.02 12.08 4.91
CA LEU A 405 26.74 13.46 4.50
C LEU A 405 27.06 14.48 5.59
N SER A 406 27.14 14.06 6.87
CA SER A 406 27.54 14.94 7.97
C SER A 406 29.01 15.39 7.92
N GLU A 407 29.85 14.73 7.11
CA GLU A 407 31.27 15.06 6.95
C GLU A 407 31.52 16.27 6.04
N VAL A 408 30.55 16.59 5.19
CA VAL A 408 30.67 17.60 4.13
C VAL A 408 29.53 18.62 4.22
N THR A 409 29.70 19.75 3.54
CA THR A 409 28.60 20.72 3.43
C THR A 409 27.60 20.25 2.38
N ILE A 410 26.34 20.07 2.79
CA ILE A 410 25.18 19.99 1.89
C ILE A 410 24.85 21.42 1.46
N ILE A 411 25.22 21.78 0.24
CA ILE A 411 24.99 23.12 -0.33
C ILE A 411 23.49 23.31 -0.55
N ASP A 412 22.85 22.30 -1.12
CA ASP A 412 21.40 22.26 -1.31
C ASP A 412 20.90 20.81 -1.41
N GLN A 413 19.59 20.63 -1.24
CA GLN A 413 18.93 19.34 -1.45
C GLN A 413 17.50 19.54 -1.96
N VAL A 414 17.00 18.55 -2.68
CA VAL A 414 15.60 18.50 -3.12
C VAL A 414 15.05 17.12 -2.79
N VAL A 415 13.87 17.08 -2.16
CA VAL A 415 13.11 15.85 -1.92
C VAL A 415 11.91 15.85 -2.84
N LEU A 416 11.80 14.83 -3.67
CA LEU A 416 10.62 14.55 -4.50
C LEU A 416 9.91 13.34 -3.89
N GLU A 417 8.79 13.61 -3.23
CA GLU A 417 7.86 12.59 -2.73
C GLU A 417 6.99 12.10 -3.87
N TYR A 418 6.86 10.78 -4.02
CA TYR A 418 5.98 10.17 -5.00
C TYR A 418 5.39 8.86 -4.51
N LEU A 419 4.30 8.47 -5.14
CA LEU A 419 3.48 7.35 -4.75
C LEU A 419 3.63 6.23 -5.77
N SER A 420 3.87 5.01 -5.33
CA SER A 420 3.54 3.82 -6.11
C SER A 420 2.17 3.35 -5.69
N VAL A 421 1.18 3.63 -6.54
CA VAL A 421 -0.20 3.20 -6.36
C VAL A 421 -0.43 2.02 -7.27
N THR A 422 -0.70 0.84 -6.72
CA THR A 422 -1.17 -0.27 -7.53
C THR A 422 -2.68 -0.11 -7.66
N ASP A 423 -3.16 0.24 -8.87
CA ASP A 423 -4.58 0.51 -9.18
C ASP A 423 -5.45 -0.75 -9.14
#